data_AF-A0A2N6CLD8-F1
#
_entry.id   AF-A0A2N6CLD8-F1
#
_cell.length_a   1.000
_cell.length_b   1.000
_cell.length_c   1.000
_cell.angle_alpha   90.00
_cell.angle_beta   90.00
_cell.angle_gamma   90.00
#
_symmetry.space_group_name_H-M   'P 1'
#
loop_
_entity.id
_entity.type
_entity.pdbx_description
1 polymer ?
#
loop_
_entity_poly.entity_id
_entity_poly.type
_entity_poly.pdbx_seq_one_letter_code
_entity_poly.pdbx_strand_id
1 'polypeptide(L)'
;MTQPGFRKIPTRRGDYIVSWEPHHVDFLFRSENLMPADLSLVNEGQARGLIRDLFLLGARDDAVAAGSSGGRTSLISRFARGLLGLYSQPDSGTGK
;
A
#
# COMPACT_ATOMS: atom_id res chain seq x y z
N MET A 1 -15.94 -15.03 -11.13
CA MET A 1 -15.80 -14.24 -9.90
C MET A 1 -14.63 -14.81 -9.11
N THR A 2 -13.47 -14.18 -9.15
CA THR A 2 -12.34 -14.57 -8.30
C THR A 2 -12.65 -14.14 -6.87
N GLN A 3 -12.67 -15.09 -5.92
CA GLN A 3 -12.69 -14.78 -4.49
C GLN A 3 -11.54 -13.80 -4.18
N PRO A 4 -11.74 -12.83 -3.28
CA PRO A 4 -10.62 -12.00 -2.84
C PRO A 4 -9.58 -12.89 -2.16
N GLY A 5 -8.37 -12.92 -2.71
CA GLY A 5 -7.25 -13.55 -2.02
C GLY A 5 -6.91 -12.79 -0.75
N PHE A 6 -6.46 -13.51 0.28
CA PHE A 6 -5.81 -12.88 1.44
C PHE A 6 -4.36 -12.56 1.11
N ARG A 7 -3.85 -11.47 1.68
CA ARG A 7 -2.46 -11.07 1.54
C ARG A 7 -1.82 -10.81 2.90
N LYS A 8 -0.58 -11.25 3.03
CA LYS A 8 0.30 -10.93 4.15
C LYS A 8 0.97 -9.57 3.92
N ILE A 9 0.89 -8.67 4.89
CA ILE A 9 1.60 -7.40 4.94
C ILE A 9 2.59 -7.46 6.12
N PRO A 10 3.89 -7.64 5.86
CA PRO A 10 4.89 -7.67 6.92
C PRO A 10 5.19 -6.25 7.42
N THR A 11 5.17 -6.06 8.73
CA THR A 11 5.46 -4.78 9.38
C THR A 11 6.44 -4.96 10.53
N ARG A 12 7.05 -3.86 10.98
CA ARG A 12 7.93 -3.84 12.15
C ARG A 12 7.23 -4.23 13.46
N ARG A 13 5.89 -4.17 13.48
CA ARG A 13 5.06 -4.49 14.66
C ARG A 13 4.46 -5.90 14.60
N GLY A 14 4.70 -6.64 13.51
CA GLY A 14 4.12 -7.94 13.25
C GLY A 14 3.51 -8.06 11.85
N ASP A 15 3.10 -9.27 11.50
CA ASP A 15 2.51 -9.56 10.21
C ASP A 15 0.99 -9.42 10.26
N TYR A 16 0.41 -8.65 9.33
CA TYR A 16 -1.03 -8.58 9.15
C TYR A 16 -1.47 -9.46 7.98
N ILE A 17 -2.58 -10.19 8.14
CA ILE A 17 -3.23 -10.92 7.06
C ILE A 17 -4.56 -10.23 6.77
N VAL A 18 -4.72 -9.73 5.55
CA VAL A 18 -5.89 -8.91 5.16
C VAL A 18 -6.48 -9.45 3.86
N SER A 19 -7.81 -9.44 3.76
CA SER A 19 -8.49 -9.69 2.49
C SER A 19 -8.13 -8.57 1.51
N TRP A 20 -7.70 -8.91 0.29
CA TRP A 20 -7.16 -7.94 -0.68
C TRP A 20 -8.27 -7.18 -1.42
N GLU A 21 -9.15 -6.53 -0.66
CA GLU A 21 -10.20 -5.63 -1.13
C GLU A 21 -9.97 -4.22 -0.59
N PRO A 22 -10.38 -3.15 -1.31
CA PRO A 22 -10.09 -1.78 -0.91
C PRO A 22 -10.53 -1.43 0.51
N HIS A 23 -11.77 -1.74 0.88
CA HIS A 23 -12.32 -1.40 2.20
C HIS A 23 -11.59 -2.11 3.35
N HIS A 24 -11.14 -3.36 3.15
CA HIS A 24 -10.38 -4.09 4.18
C HIS A 24 -8.96 -3.53 4.36
N VAL A 25 -8.31 -3.14 3.26
CA VAL A 25 -6.97 -2.55 3.30
C VAL A 25 -7.01 -1.13 3.86
N ASP A 26 -7.99 -0.30 3.48
CA ASP A 26 -8.20 1.03 4.07
C ASP A 26 -8.50 0.93 5.57
N PHE A 27 -9.38 0.00 5.98
CA PHE A 27 -9.67 -0.25 7.39
C PHE A 27 -8.40 -0.61 8.16
N LEU A 28 -7.59 -1.56 7.67
CA LEU A 28 -6.34 -1.94 8.29
C LEU A 28 -5.39 -0.74 8.46
N PHE A 29 -5.23 0.08 7.42
CA PHE A 29 -4.36 1.26 7.49
C PHE A 29 -4.81 2.26 8.55
N ARG A 30 -6.12 2.44 8.73
CA ARG A 30 -6.68 3.35 9.73
C ARG A 30 -6.65 2.77 11.14
N SER A 31 -7.11 1.53 11.32
CA SER A 31 -7.24 0.91 12.64
C SER A 31 -5.89 0.76 13.32
N GLU A 32 -4.87 0.41 12.54
CA GLU A 32 -3.51 0.21 13.03
C GLU A 32 -2.64 1.47 12.93
N ASN A 33 -3.19 2.56 12.40
CA ASN A 33 -2.45 3.78 12.04
C ASN A 33 -1.15 3.45 11.29
N LEU A 34 -1.21 2.52 10.33
CA LEU A 34 -0.05 2.05 9.59
C LEU A 34 0.48 3.16 8.69
N MET A 35 1.79 3.38 8.74
CA MET A 35 2.54 4.26 7.88
C MET A 35 3.41 3.45 6.91
N PRO A 36 3.78 4.01 5.74
CA PRO A 36 4.70 3.35 4.80
C PRO A 36 6.00 2.85 5.44
N ALA A 37 6.55 3.63 6.38
CA ALA A 37 7.78 3.30 7.08
C ALA A 37 7.64 2.12 8.07
N ASP A 38 6.42 1.71 8.40
CA ASP A 38 6.18 0.56 9.27
C ASP A 38 6.33 -0.76 8.53
N LEU A 39 6.30 -0.75 7.19
CA LEU A 39 6.45 -1.98 6.41
C LEU A 39 7.87 -2.53 6.53
N SER A 40 7.96 -3.85 6.73
CA SER A 40 9.21 -4.58 6.85
C SER A 40 9.45 -5.40 5.57
N LEU A 41 9.70 -4.71 4.47
CA LEU A 41 9.91 -5.34 3.15
C LEU A 41 11.37 -5.75 3.01
N VAL A 42 11.59 -6.98 2.55
CA VAL A 42 12.93 -7.63 2.57
C VAL A 42 13.84 -7.10 1.47
N ASN A 43 13.28 -6.65 0.35
CA ASN A 43 14.04 -6.12 -0.79
C ASN A 43 13.21 -5.21 -1.69
N GLU A 44 13.88 -4.50 -2.60
CA GLU A 44 13.24 -3.61 -3.57
C GLU A 44 12.23 -4.32 -4.48
N GLY A 45 12.47 -5.58 -4.84
CA GLY A 45 11.55 -6.34 -5.69
C GLY A 45 10.18 -6.53 -5.02
N GLN A 46 10.18 -6.90 -3.75
CA GLN A 46 8.98 -6.97 -2.92
C GLN A 46 8.31 -5.60 -2.77
N ALA A 47 9.10 -4.55 -2.55
CA ALA A 47 8.59 -3.19 -2.45
C ALA A 47 7.89 -2.75 -3.74
N ARG A 48 8.55 -2.90 -4.90
CA ARG A 48 7.97 -2.56 -6.21
C ARG A 48 6.68 -3.36 -6.48
N GLY A 49 6.66 -4.65 -6.18
CA GLY A 49 5.47 -5.48 -6.31
C GLY A 49 4.31 -4.98 -5.45
N LEU A 50 4.56 -4.72 -4.16
CA LEU A 50 3.53 -4.23 -3.26
C LEU A 50 3.02 -2.83 -3.64
N ILE A 51 3.92 -1.91 -4.01
CA ILE A 51 3.57 -0.56 -4.47
C ILE A 51 2.63 -0.63 -5.67
N ARG A 52 2.98 -1.44 -6.68
CA ARG A 52 2.14 -1.64 -7.86
C ARG A 52 0.74 -2.14 -7.46
N ASP A 53 0.69 -3.15 -6.61
CA ASP A 53 -0.58 -3.76 -6.23
C ASP A 53 -1.45 -2.83 -5.39
N LEU A 54 -0.85 -2.00 -4.54
CA LEU A 54 -1.57 -0.95 -3.80
C LEU A 54 -2.10 0.13 -4.73
N PHE A 55 -1.38 0.53 -5.78
CA PHE A 55 -1.91 1.46 -6.79
C PHE A 55 -3.09 0.87 -7.56
N LEU A 56 -3.02 -0.42 -7.94
CA LEU A 56 -4.14 -1.09 -8.59
C LEU A 56 -5.37 -1.17 -7.67
N LEU A 57 -5.15 -1.45 -6.39
CA LEU A 57 -6.21 -1.51 -5.40
C LEU A 57 -6.81 -0.11 -5.13
N GLY A 58 -5.98 0.91 -5.01
CA GLY A 58 -6.40 2.31 -4.84
C GLY A 58 -7.14 2.86 -6.05
N ALA A 59 -6.76 2.47 -7.28
CA ALA A 59 -7.50 2.84 -8.49
C ALA A 59 -8.90 2.21 -8.52
N ARG A 60 -9.05 0.96 -8.02
CA ARG A 60 -10.37 0.32 -7.84
C ARG A 60 -11.21 1.08 -6.80
N ASP A 61 -10.60 1.50 -5.70
CA ASP A 61 -11.23 2.31 -4.65
C ASP A 61 -11.74 3.66 -5.21
N ASP A 62 -10.86 4.36 -5.92
CA ASP A 62 -11.17 5.65 -6.56
C ASP A 62 -12.27 5.50 -7.61
N ALA A 63 -12.29 4.42 -8.39
CA ALA A 63 -13.33 4.17 -9.40
C ALA A 63 -14.71 3.92 -8.78
N VAL A 64 -14.78 3.23 -7.64
CA VAL A 64 -16.04 3.07 -6.87
C VAL A 64 -16.48 4.42 -6.30
N ALA A 65 -15.54 5.22 -5.81
CA ALA A 65 -15.81 6.54 -5.24
C ALA A 65 -16.17 7.60 -6.30
N ALA A 66 -15.70 7.50 -7.54
CA ALA A 66 -15.93 8.47 -8.60
C ALA A 66 -17.42 8.63 -9.02
N GLY A 67 -18.29 7.70 -8.64
CA GLY A 67 -19.75 7.85 -8.74
C GLY A 67 -20.36 8.77 -7.66
N SER A 68 -19.56 9.15 -6.65
CA SER A 68 -19.92 10.04 -5.54
C SER A 68 -19.01 11.27 -5.60
N SER A 69 -19.56 12.37 -6.09
CA SER A 69 -18.95 13.70 -6.23
C SER A 69 -17.89 14.03 -5.16
N GLY A 70 -16.60 13.92 -5.51
CA GLY A 70 -15.49 14.36 -4.66
C GLY A 70 -14.22 13.56 -4.93
N GLY A 71 -13.47 13.93 -5.98
CA GLY A 71 -12.24 13.28 -6.43
C GLY A 71 -11.06 13.34 -5.44
N ARG A 72 -11.23 12.75 -4.26
CA ARG A 72 -10.18 12.56 -3.27
C ARG A 72 -9.41 11.29 -3.61
N THR A 73 -8.09 11.42 -3.70
CA THR A 73 -7.19 10.26 -3.82
C THR A 73 -7.35 9.31 -2.64
N SER A 74 -7.63 8.04 -2.93
CA SER A 74 -7.68 6.92 -1.99
C SER A 74 -6.53 6.95 -0.98
N LEU A 75 -6.81 6.57 0.27
CA LEU A 75 -5.77 6.38 1.29
C LEU A 75 -4.74 5.34 0.83
N ILE A 76 -5.20 4.31 0.12
CA ILE A 76 -4.37 3.23 -0.42
C ILE A 76 -3.37 3.81 -1.44
N SER A 77 -3.85 4.66 -2.36
CA SER A 77 -3.01 5.36 -3.33
C SER A 77 -2.01 6.30 -2.66
N ARG A 78 -2.40 6.98 -1.57
CA ARG A 78 -1.49 7.84 -0.78
C ARG A 78 -0.41 7.01 -0.08
N PHE A 79 -0.78 5.88 0.51
CA PHE A 79 0.15 4.95 1.14
C PHE A 79 1.19 4.42 0.13
N ALA A 80 0.72 4.01 -1.06
CA ALA A 80 1.58 3.54 -2.14
C ALA A 80 2.62 4.60 -2.59
N ARG A 81 2.22 5.88 -2.67
CA ARG A 81 3.15 6.99 -2.96
C ARG A 81 4.20 7.16 -1.87
N GLY A 82 3.81 7.05 -0.60
CA GLY A 82 4.76 7.12 0.51
C GLY A 82 5.80 6.00 0.46
N LEU A 83 5.37 4.77 0.16
CA LEU A 83 6.28 3.65 -0.08
C LEU A 83 7.20 3.90 -1.29
N LEU A 84 6.64 4.40 -2.39
CA LEU A 84 7.44 4.74 -3.57
C LEU A 84 8.54 5.73 -3.22
N GLY A 85 8.26 6.76 -2.41
CA GLY A 85 9.27 7.71 -1.93
C GLY A 85 10.40 7.06 -1.12
N LEU A 86 10.09 6.06 -0.28
CA LEU A 86 11.08 5.34 0.53
C LEU A 86 11.97 4.41 -0.29
N TYR A 87 11.43 3.77 -1.34
CA TYR A 87 12.12 2.74 -2.12
C TYR A 87 12.59 3.20 -3.51
N SER A 88 12.35 4.45 -3.88
CA SER A 88 12.83 5.05 -5.15
C SER A 88 14.00 5.99 -4.97
N GLN A 89 14.48 6.20 -3.73
CA GLN A 89 15.71 6.96 -3.55
C GLN A 89 16.87 6.15 -4.15
N PRO A 90 17.58 6.69 -5.16
CA PRO A 90 18.84 6.09 -5.55
C PRO A 90 19.73 6.11 -4.31
N ASP A 91 20.39 4.98 -4.05
CA ASP A 91 21.48 4.90 -3.09
C ASP A 91 22.41 6.08 -3.39
N SER A 92 22.30 7.15 -2.59
CA SER A 92 23.23 8.25 -2.67
C SER A 92 24.47 7.72 -2.01
N GLY A 93 25.23 6.96 -2.80
CA GLY A 93 26.52 6.42 -2.44
C GLY A 93 27.36 7.57 -1.92
N THR A 94 27.42 7.72 -0.61
CA THR A 94 28.54 8.37 0.04
C THR A 94 29.73 7.43 -0.16
N GLY A 95 30.31 7.48 -1.36
CA GLY A 95 31.69 7.14 -1.57
C GLY A 95 32.51 8.07 -0.68
N LYS A 96 32.92 7.55 0.47
CA LYS A 96 34.11 8.01 1.16
C LYS A 96 35.29 7.23 0.62
#